data_AF-A0A1H3TVA4-F1
#
_entry.id   AF-A0A1H3TVA4-F1
#
_cell.length_a   1.000
_cell.length_b   1.000
_cell.length_c   1.000
_cell.angle_alpha   90.00
_cell.angle_beta   90.00
_cell.angle_gamma   90.00
#
_symmetry.space_group_name_H-M   'P 1'
#
loop_
_entity.id
_entity.type
_entity.pdbx_description
1 polymer ?
#
loop_
_entity_poly.entity_id
_entity_poly.type
_entity_poly.pdbx_seq_one_letter_code
_entity_poly.pdbx_strand_id
1 'polypeptide(L)'
;MRYLLRSALLLVALAGGWRGAAAAGPDLMDMVPIFEERFADGLNRHNGQRGLWSTLPRRGQLMTNAAEAVFLDRGVLPPEADVLMPELHEVTTGGLSLRSAALPDAVLPAVRARMEATGQGGRAEAIRYATAQITTAATWAQVYGYFEIRARIPRGKGRWPAFWMTFAGRGWPPEIDVFEAYGTGINAPTPKDGLFKTAVIFDAFDAEGVRSHSVDITNPYDPDGPDAETKTRGDRQIHIFGQEHRGPALEADIYSTLHTYAVLWGPEEIVFYFGTDRASLREIYRAPTPDDVHDPMYLIANDQFTARGGWWSPRPSALEEVLAPGNDFLIESITVMAPRPALLLDMRAGDIPSNPRSSVVLDTLGDDVIAPGTGFDLIELSGGVDEIRVRRGREGTVVSGFGPDDSLDLRGFSIATPAEALARLTQVGPDVWLSATATPFWPQSVIFRDRQVTDFSEAQFTLR
;
A
#
# COMPACT_ATOMS: atom_id res chain seq x y z
N MET A 1 -43.26 -6.07 52.75
CA MET A 1 -42.98 -7.52 52.82
C MET A 1 -43.79 -8.21 51.72
N ARG A 2 -43.11 -8.74 50.67
CA ARG A 2 -43.48 -9.93 49.87
C ARG A 2 -44.80 -9.91 49.09
N TYR A 3 -44.98 -10.49 47.90
CA TYR A 3 -44.13 -11.06 46.85
C TYR A 3 -45.09 -11.45 45.69
N LEU A 4 -44.59 -11.35 44.45
CA LEU A 4 -44.78 -12.26 43.29
C LEU A 4 -46.18 -12.72 42.87
N LEU A 5 -46.47 -12.49 41.59
CA LEU A 5 -46.75 -13.60 40.67
C LEU A 5 -46.08 -13.36 39.31
N ARG A 6 -45.31 -14.37 38.90
CA ARG A 6 -44.59 -14.49 37.62
C ARG A 6 -45.56 -14.92 36.52
N SER A 7 -45.29 -14.49 35.30
CA SER A 7 -45.57 -15.28 34.08
C SER A 7 -44.49 -14.99 33.05
N ALA A 8 -43.96 -16.07 32.49
CA ALA A 8 -42.75 -16.12 31.70
C ALA A 8 -42.97 -15.61 30.26
N LEU A 9 -41.97 -14.91 29.71
CA LEU A 9 -41.76 -14.87 28.26
C LEU A 9 -40.30 -15.16 27.94
N LEU A 10 -40.18 -16.03 26.95
CA LEU A 10 -39.00 -16.58 26.30
C LEU A 10 -38.01 -15.49 25.86
N LEU A 11 -36.75 -15.57 26.29
CA LEU A 11 -35.66 -14.80 25.68
C LEU A 11 -35.29 -15.46 24.35
N VAL A 12 -35.61 -14.80 23.25
CA VAL A 12 -34.87 -14.94 21.99
C VAL A 12 -33.83 -13.82 22.00
N ALA A 13 -32.56 -14.20 22.12
CA ALA A 13 -31.45 -13.27 21.91
C ALA A 13 -31.41 -12.93 20.42
N LEU A 14 -31.84 -11.72 20.07
CA LEU A 14 -31.66 -11.15 18.74
C LEU A 14 -30.20 -10.75 18.57
N ALA A 15 -29.54 -11.38 17.60
CA ALA A 15 -28.33 -10.87 17.00
C ALA A 15 -28.61 -9.45 16.47
N GLY A 16 -27.81 -8.47 16.91
CA GLY A 16 -27.81 -7.12 16.36
C GLY A 16 -27.28 -7.16 14.93
N GLY A 17 -28.17 -7.44 13.98
CA GLY A 17 -27.92 -7.26 12.57
C GLY A 17 -27.99 -5.78 12.22
N TRP A 18 -26.88 -5.25 11.70
CA TRP A 18 -26.81 -3.99 10.97
C TRP A 18 -27.99 -3.92 9.98
N ARG A 19 -28.94 -3.00 10.21
CA ARG A 19 -30.09 -2.75 9.34
C ARG A 19 -30.07 -1.28 8.92
N GLY A 20 -29.69 -1.01 7.67
CA GLY A 20 -29.91 0.31 7.06
C GLY A 20 -29.13 0.48 5.77
N ALA A 21 -29.86 0.52 4.64
CA ALA A 21 -29.38 0.65 3.25
C ALA A 21 -28.59 -0.57 2.71
N ALA A 22 -28.88 -0.97 1.47
CA ALA A 22 -27.97 -1.82 0.72
C ALA A 22 -26.65 -1.06 0.61
N ALA A 23 -25.59 -1.55 1.27
CA ALA A 23 -24.28 -0.91 1.21
C ALA A 23 -23.86 -0.82 -0.26
N ALA A 24 -23.83 0.41 -0.78
CA ALA A 24 -23.41 0.65 -2.15
C ALA A 24 -21.94 0.28 -2.31
N GLY A 25 -21.55 -0.14 -3.52
CA GLY A 25 -20.14 -0.22 -3.87
C GLY A 25 -19.48 1.16 -3.84
N PRO A 26 -18.14 1.23 -3.99
CA PRO A 26 -17.44 2.50 -3.99
C PRO A 26 -17.92 3.40 -5.13
N ASP A 27 -18.12 4.69 -4.86
CA ASP A 27 -18.32 5.70 -5.90
C ASP A 27 -16.95 6.09 -6.49
N LEU A 28 -16.76 5.75 -7.76
CA LEU A 28 -15.52 5.96 -8.50
C LEU A 28 -15.71 6.91 -9.69
N MET A 29 -16.84 7.61 -9.79
CA MET A 29 -17.19 8.41 -10.97
C MET A 29 -16.16 9.51 -11.28
N ASP A 30 -15.64 10.17 -10.24
CA ASP A 30 -14.66 11.25 -10.35
C ASP A 30 -13.22 10.79 -10.05
N MET A 31 -12.93 9.49 -10.20
CA MET A 31 -11.60 8.92 -9.99
C MET A 31 -10.83 8.80 -11.31
N VAL A 32 -9.52 9.07 -11.28
CA VAL A 32 -8.59 8.82 -12.38
C VAL A 32 -7.73 7.60 -12.08
N PRO A 33 -7.54 6.66 -13.02
CA PRO A 33 -6.68 5.51 -12.80
C PRO A 33 -5.24 5.97 -12.59
N ILE A 34 -4.51 5.39 -11.64
CA ILE A 34 -3.05 5.60 -11.50
C ILE A 34 -2.31 4.42 -12.09
N PHE A 35 -2.58 3.21 -11.60
CA PHE A 35 -2.13 1.97 -12.22
C PHE A 35 -3.06 0.80 -11.89
N GLU A 36 -2.97 -0.22 -12.73
CA GLU A 36 -3.50 -1.55 -12.46
C GLU A 36 -2.40 -2.58 -12.71
N GLU A 37 -1.92 -3.20 -11.64
CA GLU A 37 -0.88 -4.21 -11.68
C GLU A 37 -1.53 -5.60 -11.71
N ARG A 38 -1.27 -6.36 -12.76
CA ARG A 38 -1.72 -7.75 -12.93
C ARG A 38 -0.56 -8.74 -13.03
N PHE A 39 0.67 -8.25 -12.94
CA PHE A 39 1.93 -8.99 -13.05
C PHE A 39 2.10 -9.78 -14.35
N ALA A 40 1.33 -9.43 -15.40
CA ALA A 40 1.34 -10.12 -16.69
C ALA A 40 2.72 -10.06 -17.38
N ASP A 41 3.44 -8.96 -17.19
CA ASP A 41 4.80 -8.75 -17.71
C ASP A 41 5.90 -9.09 -16.69
N GLY A 42 5.52 -9.79 -15.61
CA GLY A 42 6.38 -10.11 -14.48
C GLY A 42 6.31 -9.07 -13.35
N LEU A 43 7.11 -9.29 -12.30
CA LEU A 43 7.23 -8.34 -11.20
C LEU A 43 8.22 -7.25 -11.60
N ASN A 44 7.73 -6.04 -11.77
CA ASN A 44 8.51 -4.85 -12.10
C ASN A 44 9.39 -4.39 -10.91
N ARG A 45 10.40 -5.20 -10.59
CA ARG A 45 11.27 -5.04 -9.42
C ARG A 45 12.11 -3.77 -9.53
N HIS A 46 12.06 -2.95 -8.49
CA HIS A 46 12.89 -1.77 -8.37
C HIS A 46 14.34 -2.16 -8.07
N ASN A 47 15.26 -1.80 -8.96
CA ASN A 47 16.68 -2.19 -8.90
C ASN A 47 17.60 -1.10 -8.32
N GLY A 48 17.03 -0.01 -7.80
CA GLY A 48 17.78 1.17 -7.35
C GLY A 48 17.80 2.32 -8.35
N GLN A 49 17.45 2.06 -9.62
CA GLN A 49 17.33 3.09 -10.66
C GLN A 49 15.92 3.14 -11.24
N ARG A 50 15.37 1.99 -11.64
CA ARG A 50 14.05 1.86 -12.28
C ARG A 50 13.27 0.69 -11.69
N GLY A 51 12.00 0.61 -12.01
CA GLY A 51 11.05 -0.37 -11.50
C GLY A 51 10.06 0.24 -10.51
N LEU A 52 8.91 -0.41 -10.32
CA LEU A 52 7.84 0.07 -9.45
C LEU A 52 7.95 -0.49 -8.03
N TRP A 53 8.19 -1.79 -7.91
CA TRP A 53 8.05 -2.52 -6.65
C TRP A 53 9.41 -2.80 -6.00
N SER A 54 9.65 -2.23 -4.83
CA SER A 54 10.74 -2.71 -3.96
C SER A 54 10.30 -4.00 -3.25
N THR A 55 11.17 -4.99 -3.21
CA THR A 55 10.92 -6.27 -2.49
C THR A 55 11.50 -6.29 -1.08
N LEU A 56 12.25 -5.24 -0.73
CA LEU A 56 12.74 -4.99 0.61
C LEU A 56 12.01 -3.82 1.26
N PRO A 57 11.93 -3.82 2.60
CA PRO A 57 11.56 -2.65 3.39
C PRO A 57 12.47 -1.46 3.07
N ARG A 58 11.95 -0.26 3.30
CA ARG A 58 12.68 0.99 3.09
C ARG A 58 14.02 0.97 3.85
N ARG A 59 15.05 1.56 3.24
CA ARG A 59 16.44 1.67 3.76
C ARG A 59 17.26 0.38 3.75
N GLY A 60 16.83 -0.65 3.00
CA GLY A 60 17.62 -1.86 2.76
C GLY A 60 17.81 -2.76 3.97
N GLN A 61 17.03 -2.50 5.03
CA GLN A 61 16.94 -3.30 6.25
C GLN A 61 16.15 -4.58 5.98
N LEU A 62 16.57 -5.69 6.61
CA LEU A 62 15.81 -6.94 6.64
C LEU A 62 14.81 -6.86 7.81
N MET A 63 13.86 -5.94 7.72
CA MET A 63 12.89 -5.65 8.80
C MET A 63 12.28 -6.95 9.35
N THR A 64 12.26 -7.05 10.67
CA THR A 64 11.64 -8.16 11.40
C THR A 64 10.23 -7.72 11.81
N ASN A 65 9.20 -8.19 11.11
CA ASN A 65 7.80 -8.04 11.52
C ASN A 65 7.39 -9.11 12.55
N ALA A 66 8.19 -10.16 12.68
CA ALA A 66 8.04 -11.26 13.61
C ALA A 66 9.39 -11.64 14.23
N ALA A 67 9.36 -12.35 15.36
CA ALA A 67 10.56 -12.63 16.15
C ALA A 67 11.63 -13.48 15.42
N GLU A 68 11.26 -14.24 14.39
CA GLU A 68 12.13 -15.22 13.72
C GLU A 68 12.15 -15.11 12.19
N ALA A 69 11.48 -14.09 11.63
CA ALA A 69 11.38 -13.91 10.18
C ALA A 69 11.88 -12.52 9.74
N VAL A 70 12.40 -12.47 8.52
CA VAL A 70 12.82 -11.25 7.84
C VAL A 70 12.16 -11.14 6.48
N PHE A 71 11.95 -9.91 6.01
CA PHE A 71 11.69 -9.67 4.59
C PHE A 71 12.95 -9.84 3.77
N LEU A 72 12.88 -10.66 2.72
CA LEU A 72 14.03 -10.99 1.89
C LEU A 72 13.58 -11.32 0.45
N ASP A 73 14.48 -11.12 -0.49
CA ASP A 73 14.34 -11.50 -1.90
C ASP A 73 15.73 -11.94 -2.41
N ARG A 74 15.77 -12.57 -3.58
CA ARG A 74 17.01 -12.87 -4.29
C ARG A 74 17.73 -11.60 -4.75
N GLY A 75 19.05 -11.69 -4.89
CA GLY A 75 19.95 -10.59 -5.22
C GLY A 75 20.32 -9.69 -4.04
N VAL A 76 19.85 -10.00 -2.82
CA VAL A 76 20.13 -9.22 -1.61
C VAL A 76 21.35 -9.76 -0.86
N LEU A 77 21.54 -11.07 -0.89
CA LEU A 77 22.65 -11.76 -0.24
C LEU A 77 23.82 -11.98 -1.21
N PRO A 78 25.03 -12.31 -0.71
CA PRO A 78 26.13 -12.75 -1.57
C PRO A 78 25.73 -13.95 -2.45
N PRO A 79 26.23 -14.05 -3.69
CA PRO A 79 25.78 -15.04 -4.68
C PRO A 79 25.77 -16.50 -4.18
N GLU A 80 26.72 -16.89 -3.35
CA GLU A 80 26.85 -18.24 -2.78
C GLU A 80 25.72 -18.60 -1.81
N ALA A 81 25.16 -17.62 -1.10
CA ALA A 81 23.99 -17.81 -0.24
C ALA A 81 22.69 -17.59 -1.03
N ASP A 82 22.69 -16.64 -1.96
CA ASP A 82 21.53 -16.26 -2.75
C ASP A 82 21.02 -17.41 -3.64
N VAL A 83 21.93 -18.20 -4.22
CA VAL A 83 21.54 -19.39 -5.03
C VAL A 83 20.84 -20.47 -4.21
N LEU A 84 21.04 -20.48 -2.89
CA LEU A 84 20.40 -21.41 -1.97
C LEU A 84 19.06 -20.90 -1.44
N MET A 85 18.72 -19.63 -1.71
CA MET A 85 17.48 -19.03 -1.22
C MET A 85 16.25 -19.70 -1.85
N PRO A 86 15.21 -20.01 -1.04
CA PRO A 86 13.91 -20.32 -1.58
C PRO A 86 13.40 -19.14 -2.42
N GLU A 87 12.59 -19.44 -3.43
CA GLU A 87 11.90 -18.40 -4.19
C GLU A 87 10.74 -17.85 -3.35
N LEU A 88 10.81 -16.56 -3.02
CA LEU A 88 9.85 -15.87 -2.16
C LEU A 88 8.84 -15.02 -2.94
N HIS A 89 9.22 -14.57 -4.13
CA HIS A 89 8.41 -13.77 -5.04
C HIS A 89 8.33 -14.45 -6.40
N GLU A 90 7.21 -15.12 -6.65
CA GLU A 90 7.00 -15.89 -7.87
C GLU A 90 5.81 -15.32 -8.66
N VAL A 91 6.01 -15.00 -9.93
CA VAL A 91 4.91 -14.62 -10.81
C VAL A 91 4.34 -15.88 -11.42
N THR A 92 3.06 -16.11 -11.17
CA THR A 92 2.30 -17.27 -11.63
C THR A 92 1.25 -16.84 -12.66
N THR A 93 0.57 -17.79 -13.29
CA THR A 93 -0.56 -17.49 -14.17
C THR A 93 -1.75 -16.85 -13.45
N GLY A 94 -1.83 -16.99 -12.12
CA GLY A 94 -2.86 -16.39 -11.27
C GLY A 94 -2.43 -15.09 -10.58
N GLY A 95 -1.28 -14.52 -10.95
CA GLY A 95 -0.71 -13.31 -10.34
C GLY A 95 0.54 -13.58 -9.50
N LEU A 96 0.88 -12.66 -8.59
CA LEU A 96 2.08 -12.71 -7.76
C LEU A 96 1.87 -13.55 -6.50
N SER A 97 2.70 -14.57 -6.31
CA SER A 97 2.81 -15.33 -5.07
C SER A 97 3.88 -14.71 -4.16
N LEU A 98 3.46 -14.32 -2.96
CA LEU A 98 4.31 -13.89 -1.85
C LEU A 98 4.40 -15.00 -0.81
N ARG A 99 5.60 -15.57 -0.65
CA ARG A 99 5.83 -16.77 0.14
C ARG A 99 6.55 -16.51 1.45
N SER A 100 6.30 -17.38 2.42
CA SER A 100 7.20 -17.57 3.56
C SER A 100 7.86 -18.94 3.49
N ALA A 101 9.12 -19.01 3.89
CA ALA A 101 9.89 -20.24 3.88
C ALA A 101 10.90 -20.30 5.02
N ALA A 102 11.23 -21.53 5.44
CA ALA A 102 12.39 -21.78 6.28
C ALA A 102 13.67 -21.47 5.47
N LEU A 103 14.60 -20.77 6.09
CA LEU A 103 15.91 -20.50 5.49
C LEU A 103 16.81 -21.74 5.69
N PRO A 104 17.51 -22.21 4.64
CA PRO A 104 18.51 -23.26 4.80
C PRO A 104 19.61 -22.82 5.77
N ASP A 105 20.14 -23.76 6.56
CA ASP A 105 21.20 -23.46 7.54
C ASP A 105 22.42 -22.77 6.91
N ALA A 106 22.75 -23.12 5.67
CA ALA A 106 23.84 -22.53 4.89
C ALA A 106 23.62 -21.04 4.54
N VAL A 107 22.38 -20.56 4.56
CA VAL A 107 22.00 -19.17 4.23
C VAL A 107 22.03 -18.27 5.47
N LEU A 108 21.76 -18.83 6.66
CA LEU A 108 21.64 -18.08 7.90
C LEU A 108 22.85 -17.16 8.21
N PRO A 109 24.12 -17.58 8.01
CA PRO A 109 25.25 -16.69 8.25
C PRO A 109 25.22 -15.41 7.41
N ALA A 110 24.83 -15.50 6.14
CA ALA A 110 24.76 -14.35 5.23
C ALA A 110 23.63 -13.39 5.63
N VAL A 111 22.46 -13.92 6.01
CA VAL A 111 21.35 -13.11 6.55
C VAL A 111 21.78 -12.36 7.79
N ARG A 112 22.46 -13.04 8.73
CA ARG A 112 22.94 -12.42 9.97
C ARG A 112 23.97 -11.34 9.72
N ALA A 113 24.93 -11.59 8.82
CA ALA A 113 25.91 -10.60 8.41
C ALA A 113 25.25 -9.36 7.77
N ARG A 114 24.23 -9.57 6.93
CA ARG A 114 23.45 -8.47 6.34
C ARG A 114 22.73 -7.66 7.42
N MET A 115 22.06 -8.34 8.35
CA MET A 115 21.39 -7.68 9.48
C MET A 115 22.36 -6.88 10.34
N GLU A 116 23.54 -7.42 10.65
CA GLU A 116 24.60 -6.69 11.36
C GLU A 116 24.98 -5.40 10.60
N ALA A 117 25.27 -5.54 9.30
CA ALA A 117 25.65 -4.41 8.44
C ALA A 117 24.55 -3.33 8.32
N THR A 118 23.28 -3.69 8.50
CA THR A 118 22.13 -2.77 8.47
C THR A 118 21.61 -2.37 9.85
N GLY A 119 22.37 -2.62 10.92
CA GLY A 119 22.08 -2.18 12.29
C GLY A 119 21.00 -3.01 13.01
N GLN A 120 20.78 -4.25 12.58
CA GLN A 120 19.77 -5.19 13.08
C GLN A 120 20.40 -6.43 13.76
N GLY A 121 21.72 -6.41 14.00
CA GLY A 121 22.51 -7.51 14.57
C GLY A 121 21.94 -8.15 15.84
N GLY A 122 21.41 -7.32 16.75
CA GLY A 122 20.82 -7.78 18.01
C GLY A 122 19.60 -8.72 17.87
N ARG A 123 19.01 -8.83 16.68
CA ARG A 123 17.90 -9.76 16.37
C ARG A 123 18.31 -10.92 15.47
N ALA A 124 19.52 -10.88 14.92
CA ALA A 124 19.95 -11.77 13.84
C ALA A 124 19.97 -13.26 14.23
N GLU A 125 20.40 -13.56 15.46
CA GLU A 125 20.50 -14.95 15.96
C GLU A 125 19.14 -15.66 16.10
N ALA A 126 18.02 -14.93 16.16
CA ALA A 126 16.68 -15.50 16.24
C ALA A 126 16.11 -15.87 14.86
N ILE A 127 16.70 -15.39 13.76
CA ILE A 127 16.11 -15.54 12.42
C ILE A 127 16.25 -16.97 11.91
N ARG A 128 15.13 -17.52 11.44
CA ARG A 128 15.01 -18.88 10.88
C ARG A 128 14.22 -18.90 9.58
N TYR A 129 13.41 -17.87 9.32
CA TYR A 129 12.50 -17.82 8.19
C TYR A 129 12.70 -16.53 7.38
N ALA A 130 12.28 -16.57 6.12
CA ALA A 130 12.11 -15.39 5.31
C ALA A 130 10.66 -15.32 4.80
N THR A 131 10.18 -14.10 4.60
CA THR A 131 8.85 -13.80 4.06
C THR A 131 8.94 -12.71 2.99
N ALA A 132 7.95 -12.63 2.13
CA ALA A 132 7.91 -11.73 0.99
C ALA A 132 7.06 -10.48 1.24
N GLN A 133 7.50 -9.37 0.66
CA GLN A 133 6.80 -8.09 0.60
C GLN A 133 7.01 -7.46 -0.78
N ILE A 134 6.04 -6.70 -1.26
CA ILE A 134 6.23 -5.66 -2.27
C ILE A 134 5.81 -4.31 -1.70
N THR A 135 6.51 -3.25 -2.08
CA THR A 135 6.19 -1.89 -1.63
C THR A 135 6.61 -0.82 -2.63
N THR A 136 5.84 0.27 -2.68
CA THR A 136 6.18 1.47 -3.45
C THR A 136 7.00 2.48 -2.63
N ALA A 137 7.51 2.11 -1.45
CA ALA A 137 8.24 3.00 -0.53
C ALA A 137 9.44 3.75 -1.14
N ALA A 138 9.99 3.22 -2.24
CA ALA A 138 11.10 3.84 -2.96
C ALA A 138 10.66 4.70 -4.15
N THR A 139 9.44 4.53 -4.65
CA THR A 139 9.04 4.92 -6.00
C THR A 139 7.82 5.83 -6.03
N TRP A 140 6.79 5.51 -5.24
CA TRP A 140 5.50 6.18 -5.33
C TRP A 140 4.74 6.20 -4.00
N ALA A 141 4.06 7.32 -3.78
CA ALA A 141 3.15 7.59 -2.69
C ALA A 141 2.08 8.57 -3.16
N GLN A 142 0.92 8.58 -2.49
CA GLN A 142 -0.20 9.44 -2.83
C GLN A 142 -1.01 9.81 -1.58
N VAL A 143 -1.67 10.96 -1.61
CA VAL A 143 -2.74 11.34 -0.67
C VAL A 143 -4.10 11.06 -1.31
N TYR A 144 -4.99 10.44 -0.54
CA TYR A 144 -6.36 10.07 -0.94
C TYR A 144 -6.42 9.09 -2.12
N GLY A 145 -7.63 8.60 -2.39
CA GLY A 145 -7.92 7.77 -3.56
C GLY A 145 -8.49 6.41 -3.20
N TYR A 146 -8.61 5.59 -4.24
CA TYR A 146 -9.12 4.24 -4.15
C TYR A 146 -7.98 3.25 -4.27
N PHE A 147 -7.86 2.34 -3.31
CA PHE A 147 -6.82 1.32 -3.26
C PHE A 147 -7.48 -0.04 -3.12
N GLU A 148 -7.24 -0.90 -4.10
CA GLU A 148 -7.86 -2.22 -4.19
C GLU A 148 -6.79 -3.29 -4.37
N ILE A 149 -6.98 -4.42 -3.70
CA ILE A 149 -6.24 -5.64 -3.95
C ILE A 149 -7.22 -6.80 -4.15
N ARG A 150 -6.95 -7.61 -5.16
CA ARG A 150 -7.59 -8.89 -5.35
C ARG A 150 -6.63 -10.01 -4.99
N ALA A 151 -6.91 -10.71 -3.89
CA ALA A 151 -5.96 -11.66 -3.32
C ALA A 151 -6.63 -12.84 -2.61
N ARG A 152 -5.84 -13.90 -2.39
CA ARG A 152 -6.18 -15.09 -1.62
C ARG A 152 -5.21 -15.22 -0.45
N ILE A 153 -5.76 -15.39 0.74
CA ILE A 153 -5.01 -15.42 1.99
C ILE A 153 -4.44 -16.84 2.23
N PRO A 154 -3.17 -17.01 2.63
CA PRO A 154 -2.63 -18.30 3.03
C PRO A 154 -3.32 -18.86 4.28
N ARG A 155 -3.42 -20.18 4.36
CA ARG A 155 -3.86 -20.91 5.55
C ARG A 155 -2.71 -21.10 6.53
N GLY A 156 -3.02 -21.39 7.78
CA GLY A 156 -2.02 -21.73 8.78
C GLY A 156 -1.81 -20.65 9.82
N LYS A 157 -1.71 -21.05 11.08
CA LYS A 157 -1.27 -20.17 12.16
C LYS A 157 0.12 -19.59 11.87
N GLY A 158 0.36 -18.40 12.40
CA GLY A 158 1.61 -17.66 12.23
C GLY A 158 1.66 -16.83 10.96
N ARG A 159 0.71 -16.98 10.03
CA ARG A 159 0.58 -16.22 8.79
C ARG A 159 -0.25 -14.96 9.03
N TRP A 160 0.29 -13.79 8.74
CA TRP A 160 -0.41 -12.51 8.90
C TRP A 160 -0.23 -11.62 7.67
N PRO A 161 -0.83 -12.01 6.53
CA PRO A 161 -0.82 -11.22 5.31
C PRO A 161 -1.61 -9.92 5.47
N ALA A 162 -1.11 -8.87 4.81
CA ALA A 162 -1.65 -7.54 4.90
C ALA A 162 -1.53 -6.79 3.57
N PHE A 163 -2.49 -5.89 3.34
CA PHE A 163 -2.43 -4.85 2.34
C PHE A 163 -2.75 -3.52 3.01
N TRP A 164 -1.80 -2.60 3.00
CA TRP A 164 -1.82 -1.43 3.84
C TRP A 164 -0.97 -0.31 3.27
N MET A 165 -1.13 0.86 3.84
CA MET A 165 -0.43 2.08 3.47
C MET A 165 0.11 2.76 4.72
N THR A 166 1.27 3.36 4.60
CA THR A 166 1.83 4.14 5.71
C THR A 166 2.59 5.36 5.21
N PHE A 167 2.80 6.29 6.13
CA PHE A 167 3.46 7.57 5.92
C PHE A 167 4.74 7.47 5.08
N ALA A 168 4.79 8.22 3.98
CA ALA A 168 5.94 8.23 3.09
C ALA A 168 7.13 9.07 3.59
N GLY A 169 6.92 9.85 4.65
CA GLY A 169 7.96 10.60 5.34
C GLY A 169 8.76 9.74 6.32
N ARG A 170 9.24 10.38 7.39
CA ARG A 170 9.92 9.70 8.50
C ARG A 170 9.00 9.63 9.69
N GLY A 171 8.90 8.47 10.32
CA GLY A 171 8.06 8.28 11.48
C GLY A 171 6.91 7.33 11.16
N TRP A 172 6.07 7.17 12.17
CA TRP A 172 4.86 6.37 12.18
C TRP A 172 4.13 6.72 13.49
N PRO A 173 2.79 6.82 13.52
CA PRO A 173 1.81 6.81 12.41
C PRO A 173 1.97 8.02 11.44
N PRO A 174 1.10 8.20 10.42
CA PRO A 174 -0.16 7.50 10.10
C PRO A 174 -0.02 6.14 9.37
N GLU A 175 -1.07 5.32 9.45
CA GLU A 175 -1.21 4.03 8.75
C GLU A 175 -2.69 3.70 8.45
N ILE A 176 -2.95 3.11 7.28
CA ILE A 176 -4.27 2.60 6.88
C ILE A 176 -4.11 1.13 6.48
N ASP A 177 -4.77 0.24 7.23
CA ASP A 177 -4.83 -1.18 6.95
C ASP A 177 -6.08 -1.50 6.15
N VAL A 178 -5.94 -1.67 4.83
CA VAL A 178 -7.05 -2.11 3.95
C VAL A 178 -7.51 -3.49 4.36
N PHE A 179 -6.56 -4.38 4.65
CA PHE A 179 -6.81 -5.54 5.49
C PHE A 179 -5.55 -6.03 6.17
N GLU A 180 -5.75 -6.63 7.34
CA GLU A 180 -4.79 -7.47 8.06
C GLU A 180 -5.47 -8.81 8.39
N ALA A 181 -5.09 -9.89 7.74
CA ALA A 181 -5.77 -11.18 7.88
C ALA A 181 -4.99 -12.17 8.73
N TYR A 182 -5.69 -13.00 9.50
CA TYR A 182 -5.10 -14.05 10.31
C TYR A 182 -5.25 -15.40 9.58
N GLY A 183 -4.14 -16.09 9.32
CA GLY A 183 -4.17 -17.45 8.82
C GLY A 183 -4.95 -18.42 9.72
N THR A 184 -5.77 -19.28 9.10
CA THR A 184 -6.61 -20.26 9.82
C THR A 184 -5.79 -21.38 10.46
N GLY A 185 -6.25 -21.88 11.60
CA GLY A 185 -5.67 -23.04 12.24
C GLY A 185 -5.71 -24.31 11.38
N ILE A 186 -4.57 -24.72 10.85
CA ILE A 186 -4.37 -26.05 10.25
C ILE A 186 -4.31 -27.10 11.38
N ASN A 187 -5.12 -28.15 11.27
CA ASN A 187 -5.26 -29.25 12.24
C ASN A 187 -5.84 -28.88 13.62
N ALA A 188 -6.14 -27.60 13.89
CA ALA A 188 -6.87 -27.15 15.08
C ALA A 188 -7.40 -25.71 14.89
N PRO A 189 -8.71 -25.47 14.89
CA PRO A 189 -9.29 -24.13 14.73
C PRO A 189 -8.85 -23.13 15.81
N THR A 190 -8.97 -21.84 15.52
CA THR A 190 -8.68 -20.74 16.45
C THR A 190 -9.84 -19.74 16.58
N PRO A 191 -9.90 -18.96 17.68
CA PRO A 191 -10.88 -17.87 17.80
C PRO A 191 -10.76 -16.80 16.69
N LYS A 192 -9.58 -16.71 16.05
CA LYS A 192 -9.28 -15.76 14.98
C LYS A 192 -9.41 -16.35 13.57
N ASP A 193 -9.90 -17.58 13.44
CA ASP A 193 -10.14 -18.17 12.12
C ASP A 193 -11.22 -17.38 11.35
N GLY A 194 -10.96 -17.18 10.06
CA GLY A 194 -11.79 -16.40 9.15
C GLY A 194 -11.80 -14.91 9.46
N LEU A 195 -10.87 -14.39 10.26
CA LEU A 195 -10.82 -12.96 10.58
C LEU A 195 -9.81 -12.20 9.72
N PHE A 196 -10.23 -11.00 9.36
CA PHE A 196 -9.34 -9.91 8.98
C PHE A 196 -9.77 -8.62 9.68
N LYS A 197 -8.85 -7.67 9.80
CA LYS A 197 -9.08 -6.36 10.41
C LYS A 197 -8.90 -5.25 9.38
N THR A 198 -9.73 -4.22 9.46
CA THR A 198 -9.52 -2.93 8.80
C THR A 198 -9.13 -1.91 9.87
N ALA A 199 -8.23 -0.98 9.59
CA ALA A 199 -7.84 0.04 10.57
C ALA A 199 -7.36 1.35 9.96
N VAL A 200 -7.56 2.43 10.71
CA VAL A 200 -6.89 3.72 10.56
C VAL A 200 -6.14 3.98 11.86
N ILE A 201 -4.83 4.16 11.76
CA ILE A 201 -3.92 4.34 12.90
C ILE A 201 -3.32 5.73 12.82
N PHE A 202 -3.43 6.47 13.92
CA PHE A 202 -3.07 7.88 13.99
C PHE A 202 -2.49 8.25 15.36
N ASP A 203 -1.78 9.37 15.43
CA ASP A 203 -1.36 10.00 16.67
C ASP A 203 -1.52 11.53 16.66
N ALA A 204 -1.03 12.20 17.70
CA ALA A 204 -1.18 13.64 17.87
C ALA A 204 -0.05 14.47 17.22
N PHE A 205 0.86 13.85 16.48
CA PHE A 205 2.13 14.45 16.06
C PHE A 205 2.24 14.60 14.54
N ASP A 206 2.86 15.68 14.10
CA ASP A 206 3.22 15.88 12.70
C ASP A 206 4.47 15.08 12.28
N ALA A 207 4.83 15.25 11.00
CA ALA A 207 6.01 14.67 10.38
C ALA A 207 7.34 15.04 11.07
N GLU A 208 7.39 16.17 11.75
CA GLU A 208 8.54 16.68 12.50
C GLU A 208 8.55 16.18 13.95
N GLY A 209 7.52 15.46 14.38
CA GLY A 209 7.37 14.94 15.73
C GLY A 209 6.90 15.99 16.73
N VAL A 210 6.30 17.09 16.27
CA VAL A 210 5.68 18.12 17.09
C VAL A 210 4.21 17.76 17.28
N ARG A 211 3.71 17.91 18.51
CA ARG A 211 2.29 17.68 18.78
C ARG A 211 1.47 18.82 18.15
N SER A 212 0.61 18.48 17.19
CA SER A 212 -0.09 19.43 16.32
C SER A 212 -1.58 19.12 16.15
N HIS A 213 -2.01 17.88 16.43
CA HIS A 213 -3.34 17.38 16.09
C HIS A 213 -4.18 17.03 17.32
N SER A 214 -5.50 17.13 17.18
CA SER A 214 -6.41 16.58 18.17
C SER A 214 -6.55 15.07 17.96
N VAL A 215 -6.56 14.31 19.05
CA VAL A 215 -6.89 12.87 19.07
C VAL A 215 -8.20 12.62 19.82
N ASP A 216 -8.89 13.68 20.22
CA ASP A 216 -10.24 13.63 20.80
C ASP A 216 -11.26 13.59 19.67
N ILE A 217 -11.30 12.45 18.99
CA ILE A 217 -12.15 12.18 17.83
C ILE A 217 -12.90 10.88 18.09
N THR A 218 -14.22 10.92 17.90
CA THR A 218 -15.09 9.74 17.90
C THR A 218 -15.35 9.31 16.46
N ASN A 219 -15.83 8.07 16.25
CA ASN A 219 -16.28 7.65 14.93
C ASN A 219 -17.75 8.04 14.73
N PRO A 220 -18.08 9.13 13.99
CA PRO A 220 -19.47 9.54 13.79
C PRO A 220 -20.28 8.54 12.95
N TYR A 221 -19.61 7.62 12.26
CA TYR A 221 -20.23 6.60 11.42
C TYR A 221 -20.55 5.31 12.17
N ASP A 222 -20.08 5.18 13.41
CA ASP A 222 -20.37 4.06 14.31
C ASP A 222 -20.67 4.59 15.74
N PRO A 223 -21.78 5.32 15.93
CA PRO A 223 -22.07 6.02 17.19
C PRO A 223 -22.35 5.07 18.37
N ASP A 224 -22.73 3.82 18.08
CA ASP A 224 -22.95 2.76 19.07
C ASP A 224 -21.71 1.85 19.22
N GLY A 225 -20.68 2.09 18.40
CA GLY A 225 -19.42 1.37 18.41
C GLY A 225 -18.48 1.78 19.54
N PRO A 226 -17.38 1.04 19.75
CA PRO A 226 -16.35 1.45 20.67
C PRO A 226 -15.64 2.71 20.17
N ASP A 227 -15.19 3.55 21.10
CA ASP A 227 -14.21 4.60 20.80
C ASP A 227 -12.92 4.00 20.21
N ALA A 228 -12.09 4.86 19.61
CA ALA A 228 -10.78 4.45 19.10
C ALA A 228 -9.96 3.71 20.17
N GLU A 229 -9.43 2.53 19.82
CA GLU A 229 -8.53 1.81 20.70
C GLU A 229 -7.27 2.66 20.91
N THR A 230 -6.85 2.82 22.17
CA THR A 230 -5.65 3.59 22.51
C THR A 230 -4.55 2.66 23.03
N LYS A 231 -3.36 2.74 22.42
CA LYS A 231 -2.16 1.97 22.80
C LYS A 231 -1.01 2.90 23.14
N THR A 232 -0.37 2.64 24.28
CA THR A 232 0.89 3.32 24.63
C THR A 232 2.06 2.64 23.93
N ARG A 233 2.84 3.41 23.15
CA ARG A 233 4.06 2.94 22.49
C ARG A 233 5.21 3.88 22.82
N GLY A 234 6.04 3.48 23.78
CA GLY A 234 7.08 4.36 24.32
C GLY A 234 6.45 5.52 25.08
N ASP A 235 6.74 6.75 24.64
CA ASP A 235 6.20 8.01 25.16
C ASP A 235 4.95 8.51 24.42
N ARG A 236 4.52 7.81 23.35
CA ARG A 236 3.36 8.19 22.54
C ARG A 236 2.11 7.38 22.87
N GLN A 237 0.96 8.02 22.65
CA GLN A 237 -0.34 7.34 22.55
C GLN A 237 -0.69 7.20 21.08
N ILE A 238 -1.05 5.99 20.68
CA ILE A 238 -1.46 5.62 19.33
C ILE A 238 -2.94 5.29 19.37
N HIS A 239 -3.71 5.87 18.46
CA HIS A 239 -5.15 5.72 18.37
C HIS A 239 -5.51 4.90 17.13
N ILE A 240 -6.53 4.04 17.26
CA ILE A 240 -6.91 3.11 16.20
C ILE A 240 -8.42 3.10 16.05
N PHE A 241 -8.91 3.58 14.90
CA PHE A 241 -10.24 3.25 14.42
C PHE A 241 -10.15 1.92 13.68
N GLY A 242 -10.61 0.83 14.28
CA GLY A 242 -10.46 -0.49 13.68
C GLY A 242 -11.63 -1.42 13.93
N GLN A 243 -11.90 -2.29 12.96
CA GLN A 243 -13.01 -3.22 12.97
C GLN A 243 -12.52 -4.62 12.55
N GLU A 244 -12.93 -5.63 13.32
CA GLU A 244 -12.73 -7.04 12.96
C GLU A 244 -13.90 -7.55 12.12
N HIS A 245 -13.57 -8.28 11.05
CA HIS A 245 -14.52 -8.82 10.08
C HIS A 245 -14.38 -10.33 10.00
N ARG A 246 -15.51 -11.05 10.05
CA ARG A 246 -15.55 -12.52 9.90
C ARG A 246 -15.96 -12.88 8.47
N GLY A 247 -15.05 -13.50 7.72
CA GLY A 247 -15.30 -14.04 6.37
C GLY A 247 -16.61 -14.82 6.26
N PRO A 248 -16.91 -15.79 7.15
CA PRO A 248 -18.19 -16.51 7.11
C PRO A 248 -19.44 -15.62 7.29
N ALA A 249 -19.35 -14.55 8.08
CA ALA A 249 -20.45 -13.57 8.21
C ALA A 249 -20.59 -12.69 6.96
N LEU A 250 -19.56 -12.67 6.12
CA LEU A 250 -19.51 -12.03 4.82
C LEU A 250 -19.72 -13.03 3.66
N GLU A 251 -20.17 -14.25 3.95
CA GLU A 251 -20.38 -15.34 2.97
C GLU A 251 -19.12 -15.70 2.16
N ALA A 252 -17.95 -15.60 2.80
CA ALA A 252 -16.65 -15.75 2.18
C ALA A 252 -15.72 -16.75 2.89
N ASP A 253 -15.03 -17.58 2.11
CA ASP A 253 -13.83 -18.33 2.56
C ASP A 253 -12.57 -17.63 2.03
N ILE A 254 -12.10 -16.65 2.81
CA ILE A 254 -10.96 -15.79 2.48
C ILE A 254 -9.65 -16.54 2.19
N TYR A 255 -9.57 -17.83 2.54
CA TYR A 255 -8.36 -18.63 2.38
C TYR A 255 -8.31 -19.45 1.09
N SER A 256 -9.45 -19.95 0.65
CA SER A 256 -9.51 -20.93 -0.46
C SER A 256 -9.75 -20.26 -1.81
N THR A 257 -10.26 -19.03 -1.83
CA THR A 257 -10.63 -18.31 -3.06
C THR A 257 -10.15 -16.86 -3.04
N LEU A 258 -10.03 -16.26 -4.22
CA LEU A 258 -9.68 -14.85 -4.38
C LEU A 258 -10.86 -13.97 -3.96
N HIS A 259 -10.56 -12.94 -3.19
CA HIS A 259 -11.49 -11.89 -2.77
C HIS A 259 -10.91 -10.52 -3.08
N THR A 260 -11.77 -9.52 -3.11
CA THR A 260 -11.40 -8.12 -3.32
C THR A 260 -11.56 -7.36 -2.02
N TYR A 261 -10.49 -6.69 -1.60
CA TYR A 261 -10.41 -5.81 -0.45
C TYR A 261 -10.07 -4.42 -0.97
N ALA A 262 -10.79 -3.40 -0.50
CA ALA A 262 -10.51 -2.05 -0.95
C ALA A 262 -10.75 -1.00 0.14
N VAL A 263 -10.12 0.15 -0.04
CA VAL A 263 -10.41 1.36 0.74
C VAL A 263 -10.58 2.54 -0.21
N LEU A 264 -11.59 3.37 0.07
CA LEU A 264 -11.74 4.71 -0.48
C LEU A 264 -11.33 5.70 0.60
N TRP A 265 -10.15 6.29 0.45
CA TRP A 265 -9.60 7.27 1.38
C TRP A 265 -9.88 8.68 0.85
N GLY A 266 -10.77 9.41 1.53
CA GLY A 266 -11.08 10.80 1.25
C GLY A 266 -10.59 11.76 2.35
N PRO A 267 -10.76 13.08 2.14
CA PRO A 267 -10.38 14.10 3.13
C PRO A 267 -11.26 14.12 4.38
N GLU A 268 -12.49 13.60 4.32
CA GLU A 268 -13.41 13.63 5.48
C GLU A 268 -13.59 12.24 6.09
N GLU A 269 -13.52 11.20 5.25
CA GLU A 269 -13.81 9.84 5.63
C GLU A 269 -12.98 8.81 4.86
N ILE A 270 -12.85 7.64 5.49
CA ILE A 270 -12.20 6.46 4.96
C ILE A 270 -13.23 5.33 5.00
N VAL A 271 -13.54 4.78 3.83
CA VAL A 271 -14.55 3.73 3.67
C VAL A 271 -13.88 2.44 3.19
N PHE A 272 -14.06 1.35 3.93
CA PHE A 272 -13.51 0.04 3.64
C PHE A 272 -14.56 -0.86 2.99
N TYR A 273 -14.14 -1.61 1.98
CA TYR A 273 -14.99 -2.48 1.18
C TYR A 273 -14.46 -3.90 1.10
N PHE A 274 -15.38 -4.86 0.99
CA PHE A 274 -15.07 -6.26 0.76
C PHE A 274 -16.07 -6.90 -0.20
N GLY A 275 -15.59 -7.80 -1.05
CA GLY A 275 -16.39 -8.55 -2.01
C GLY A 275 -15.68 -9.80 -2.51
N THR A 276 -16.42 -10.71 -3.15
CA THR A 276 -15.84 -11.85 -3.89
C THR A 276 -15.14 -11.41 -5.17
N ASP A 277 -15.52 -10.23 -5.69
CA ASP A 277 -14.95 -9.51 -6.82
C ASP A 277 -15.27 -8.00 -6.69
N ARG A 278 -14.77 -7.17 -7.62
CA ARG A 278 -15.02 -5.72 -7.64
C ARG A 278 -16.52 -5.36 -7.73
N ALA A 279 -17.32 -6.12 -8.50
CA ALA A 279 -18.74 -5.82 -8.70
C ALA A 279 -19.58 -6.12 -7.44
N SER A 280 -19.10 -7.02 -6.58
CA SER A 280 -19.73 -7.40 -5.31
C SER A 280 -19.26 -6.60 -4.10
N LEU A 281 -18.39 -5.60 -4.30
CA LEU A 281 -17.87 -4.77 -3.20
C LEU A 281 -19.03 -4.09 -2.47
N ARG A 282 -19.00 -4.24 -1.15
CA ARG A 282 -19.90 -3.57 -0.22
C ARG A 282 -19.08 -2.96 0.90
N GLU A 283 -19.54 -1.82 1.40
CA GLU A 283 -18.98 -1.21 2.59
C GLU A 283 -19.07 -2.18 3.77
N ILE A 284 -17.96 -2.30 4.50
CA ILE A 284 -17.83 -3.12 5.72
C ILE A 284 -17.44 -2.31 6.94
N TYR A 285 -16.81 -1.14 6.74
CA TYR A 285 -16.43 -0.24 7.82
C TYR A 285 -16.22 1.18 7.28
N ARG A 286 -16.46 2.17 8.12
CA ARG A 286 -16.24 3.58 7.83
C ARG A 286 -15.70 4.27 9.06
N ALA A 287 -14.72 5.15 8.84
CA ALA A 287 -14.09 5.97 9.87
C ALA A 287 -13.91 7.39 9.36
N PRO A 288 -13.84 8.41 10.24
CA PRO A 288 -13.42 9.74 9.83
C PRO A 288 -11.92 9.71 9.45
N THR A 289 -11.48 10.65 8.62
CA THR A 289 -10.05 10.85 8.34
C THR A 289 -9.43 11.71 9.44
N PRO A 290 -8.52 11.18 10.30
CA PRO A 290 -7.84 11.97 11.32
C PRO A 290 -6.86 12.99 10.72
N ASP A 291 -6.53 14.04 11.48
CA ASP A 291 -5.73 15.17 10.99
C ASP A 291 -4.31 14.82 10.52
N ASP A 292 -3.68 13.76 11.03
CA ASP A 292 -2.35 13.29 10.59
C ASP A 292 -2.43 12.35 9.37
N VAL A 293 -3.64 11.96 8.93
CA VAL A 293 -3.93 11.06 7.80
C VAL A 293 -4.24 11.86 6.53
N HIS A 294 -3.48 12.94 6.30
CA HIS A 294 -3.57 13.83 5.13
C HIS A 294 -2.26 13.98 4.36
N ASP A 295 -1.22 13.25 4.75
CA ASP A 295 0.08 13.22 4.08
C ASP A 295 0.24 11.98 3.19
N PRO A 296 1.11 12.02 2.17
CA PRO A 296 1.23 10.91 1.22
C PRO A 296 1.64 9.62 1.90
N MET A 297 1.00 8.53 1.51
CA MET A 297 1.35 7.18 1.94
C MET A 297 1.82 6.32 0.77
N TYR A 298 2.77 5.43 1.04
CA TYR A 298 3.18 4.41 0.08
C TYR A 298 2.51 3.08 0.40
N LEU A 299 2.39 2.24 -0.62
CA LEU A 299 1.69 0.97 -0.54
C LEU A 299 2.60 -0.16 -0.07
N ILE A 300 2.04 -1.09 0.70
CA ILE A 300 2.69 -2.33 1.11
C ILE A 300 1.70 -3.47 0.92
N ALA A 301 2.12 -4.51 0.21
CA ALA A 301 1.49 -5.83 0.26
C ALA A 301 2.53 -6.80 0.77
N ASN A 302 2.24 -7.49 1.86
CA ASN A 302 3.19 -8.41 2.43
C ASN A 302 2.50 -9.57 3.09
N ASP A 303 3.32 -10.58 3.29
CA ASP A 303 3.01 -11.69 4.15
C ASP A 303 3.90 -11.60 5.40
N GLN A 304 3.37 -11.90 6.57
CA GLN A 304 4.12 -11.94 7.81
C GLN A 304 4.12 -13.37 8.34
N PHE A 305 5.24 -13.81 8.91
CA PHE A 305 5.35 -15.16 9.45
C PHE A 305 6.05 -15.21 10.81
N THR A 306 5.44 -15.90 11.78
CA THR A 306 6.10 -16.24 13.05
C THR A 306 5.93 -17.71 13.40
N ALA A 307 7.02 -18.35 13.84
CA ALA A 307 6.99 -19.69 14.43
C ALA A 307 7.21 -19.70 15.96
N ARG A 308 7.42 -18.53 16.59
CA ARG A 308 7.77 -18.45 18.01
C ARG A 308 6.55 -18.27 18.92
N GLY A 309 6.31 -19.30 19.72
CA GLY A 309 5.57 -19.36 20.98
C GLY A 309 4.41 -18.38 21.21
N GLY A 310 3.20 -18.92 21.34
CA GLY A 310 1.99 -18.19 21.73
C GLY A 310 0.76 -18.90 21.18
N TRP A 311 -0.42 -18.33 21.41
CA TRP A 311 -1.65 -18.85 20.80
C TRP A 311 -1.65 -18.75 19.26
N TRP A 312 -0.72 -17.95 18.71
CA TRP A 312 -0.64 -17.56 17.30
C TRP A 312 0.34 -18.38 16.45
N SER A 313 1.31 -19.08 17.02
CA SER A 313 2.31 -19.84 16.25
C SER A 313 1.74 -21.14 15.66
N PRO A 314 2.23 -21.59 14.49
CA PRO A 314 1.92 -22.92 13.99
C PRO A 314 2.42 -23.98 14.98
N ARG A 315 1.66 -25.08 15.09
CA ARG A 315 2.15 -26.26 15.79
C ARG A 315 3.32 -26.84 14.99
N PRO A 316 4.32 -27.45 15.64
CA PRO A 316 5.42 -28.11 14.92
C PRO A 316 4.93 -29.11 13.86
N SER A 317 3.87 -29.85 14.15
CA SER A 317 3.25 -30.82 13.23
C SER A 317 2.51 -30.20 12.04
N ALA A 318 2.27 -28.89 12.04
CA ALA A 318 1.59 -28.16 10.97
C ALA A 318 2.55 -27.24 10.20
N LEU A 319 3.78 -27.05 10.67
CA LEU A 319 4.73 -26.07 10.12
C LEU A 319 5.07 -26.35 8.65
N GLU A 320 5.28 -27.62 8.31
CA GLU A 320 5.58 -28.02 6.92
C GLU A 320 4.42 -27.68 5.97
N GLU A 321 3.17 -27.92 6.40
CA GLU A 321 1.98 -27.59 5.62
C GLU A 321 1.76 -26.07 5.51
N VAL A 322 2.02 -25.34 6.59
CA VAL A 322 1.91 -23.87 6.64
C VAL A 322 2.89 -23.21 5.65
N LEU A 323 4.09 -23.77 5.50
CA LEU A 323 5.15 -23.27 4.62
C LEU A 323 5.21 -23.99 3.26
N ALA A 324 4.26 -24.87 2.97
CA ALA A 324 4.25 -25.63 1.73
C ALA A 324 4.04 -24.69 0.53
N PRO A 325 4.78 -24.89 -0.58
CA PRO A 325 4.54 -24.17 -1.83
C PRO A 325 3.06 -24.27 -2.25
N GLY A 326 2.46 -23.15 -2.68
CA GLY A 326 1.04 -23.05 -3.03
C GLY A 326 0.14 -22.56 -1.90
N ASN A 327 0.58 -22.64 -0.65
CA ASN A 327 -0.05 -22.00 0.52
C ASN A 327 0.48 -20.58 0.75
N ASP A 328 0.46 -19.80 -0.32
CA ASP A 328 1.09 -18.48 -0.39
C ASP A 328 0.05 -17.36 -0.34
N PHE A 329 0.52 -16.14 -0.06
CA PHE A 329 -0.29 -14.95 -0.27
C PHE A 329 -0.28 -14.60 -1.76
N LEU A 330 -1.37 -14.97 -2.43
CA LEU A 330 -1.52 -14.83 -3.87
C LEU A 330 -2.27 -13.53 -4.17
N ILE A 331 -1.66 -12.67 -4.97
CA ILE A 331 -2.21 -11.39 -5.41
C ILE A 331 -2.47 -11.47 -6.91
N GLU A 332 -3.73 -11.48 -7.31
CA GLU A 332 -4.12 -11.47 -8.73
C GLU A 332 -3.92 -10.07 -9.33
N SER A 333 -4.35 -9.04 -8.60
CA SER A 333 -4.19 -7.66 -9.06
C SER A 333 -4.17 -6.65 -7.92
N ILE A 334 -3.55 -5.50 -8.19
CA ILE A 334 -3.63 -4.27 -7.38
C ILE A 334 -4.12 -3.14 -8.28
N THR A 335 -5.12 -2.38 -7.85
CA THR A 335 -5.62 -1.20 -8.57
C THR A 335 -5.55 0.02 -7.67
N VAL A 336 -5.05 1.11 -8.22
CA VAL A 336 -4.99 2.41 -7.54
C VAL A 336 -5.61 3.47 -8.44
N MET A 337 -6.46 4.30 -7.84
CA MET A 337 -7.01 5.50 -8.49
C MET A 337 -6.84 6.72 -7.58
N ALA A 338 -6.76 7.90 -8.16
CA ALA A 338 -6.72 9.18 -7.45
C ALA A 338 -8.02 9.96 -7.70
N PRO A 339 -8.49 10.79 -6.75
CA PRO A 339 -9.57 11.73 -7.05
C PRO A 339 -9.10 12.72 -8.13
N ARG A 340 -9.95 12.95 -9.15
CA ARG A 340 -9.69 14.01 -10.11
C ARG A 340 -9.68 15.36 -9.39
N PRO A 341 -8.63 16.19 -9.53
CA PRO A 341 -8.61 17.50 -8.90
C PRO A 341 -9.79 18.38 -9.36
N ALA A 342 -10.44 19.05 -8.41
CA ALA A 342 -11.57 19.94 -8.71
C ALA A 342 -11.14 21.30 -9.31
N LEU A 343 -9.89 21.71 -9.09
CA LEU A 343 -9.35 22.94 -9.66
C LEU A 343 -8.96 22.70 -11.12
N LEU A 344 -9.60 23.42 -12.03
CA LEU A 344 -9.23 23.47 -13.44
C LEU A 344 -8.45 24.75 -13.72
N LEU A 345 -7.33 24.64 -14.43
CA LEU A 345 -6.51 25.72 -14.96
C LEU A 345 -6.49 25.59 -16.49
N ASP A 346 -7.33 26.38 -17.18
CA ASP A 346 -7.44 26.35 -18.64
C ASP A 346 -6.63 27.49 -19.26
N MET A 347 -5.48 27.16 -19.85
CA MET A 347 -4.58 28.16 -20.45
C MET A 347 -5.23 28.88 -21.64
N ARG A 348 -6.21 28.28 -22.30
CA ARG A 348 -6.98 28.91 -23.39
C ARG A 348 -7.91 30.01 -22.86
N ALA A 349 -8.29 29.92 -21.58
CA ALA A 349 -9.02 30.95 -20.86
C ALA A 349 -8.09 32.01 -20.22
N GLY A 350 -6.77 31.85 -20.34
CA GLY A 350 -5.76 32.75 -19.76
C GLY A 350 -5.36 32.41 -18.33
N ASP A 351 -5.71 31.22 -17.83
CA ASP A 351 -5.27 30.76 -16.51
C ASP A 351 -3.76 30.52 -16.47
N ILE A 352 -3.16 30.76 -15.30
CA ILE A 352 -1.75 30.47 -15.05
C ILE A 352 -1.62 29.00 -14.65
N PRO A 353 -0.75 28.20 -15.30
CA PRO A 353 -0.60 26.76 -15.03
C PRO A 353 0.25 26.49 -13.79
N SER A 354 -0.08 27.13 -12.66
CA SER A 354 0.65 26.99 -11.39
C SER A 354 -0.25 27.28 -10.19
N ASN A 355 -0.49 26.27 -9.35
CA ASN A 355 -1.24 26.41 -8.10
C ASN A 355 -0.75 25.41 -7.04
N PRO A 356 -0.60 25.80 -5.76
CA PRO A 356 -0.20 24.87 -4.72
C PRO A 356 -1.22 23.74 -4.45
N ARG A 357 -2.50 23.93 -4.83
CA ARG A 357 -3.53 22.89 -4.77
C ARG A 357 -3.40 21.94 -5.97
N SER A 358 -3.79 20.68 -5.78
CA SER A 358 -3.97 19.71 -6.87
C SER A 358 -4.85 20.30 -7.97
N SER A 359 -4.45 20.16 -9.23
CA SER A 359 -5.13 20.78 -10.37
C SER A 359 -5.18 19.90 -11.62
N VAL A 360 -6.16 20.18 -12.48
CA VAL A 360 -6.15 19.79 -13.89
C VAL A 360 -5.66 21.00 -14.69
N VAL A 361 -4.63 20.81 -15.50
CA VAL A 361 -4.08 21.84 -16.39
C VAL A 361 -4.38 21.45 -17.82
N LEU A 362 -5.06 22.34 -18.54
CA LEU A 362 -5.31 22.22 -19.98
C LEU A 362 -4.44 23.24 -20.71
N ASP A 363 -3.66 22.78 -21.68
CA ASP A 363 -2.79 23.62 -22.50
C ASP A 363 -3.54 24.29 -23.67
N THR A 364 -2.78 24.93 -24.56
CA THR A 364 -3.23 25.44 -25.85
C THR A 364 -2.74 24.54 -26.99
N LEU A 365 -3.08 24.88 -28.24
CA LEU A 365 -2.57 24.15 -29.43
C LEU A 365 -1.17 24.60 -29.88
N GLY A 366 -0.55 25.53 -29.16
CA GLY A 366 0.75 26.10 -29.49
C GLY A 366 1.77 25.80 -28.39
N ASP A 367 3.02 26.15 -28.65
CA ASP A 367 4.14 25.89 -27.73
C ASP A 367 3.90 26.52 -26.35
N ASP A 368 3.73 25.69 -25.33
CA ASP A 368 3.42 26.10 -23.98
C ASP A 368 4.54 25.82 -22.96
N VAL A 369 4.52 26.60 -21.88
CA VAL A 369 5.40 26.38 -20.72
C VAL A 369 4.53 26.17 -19.49
N ILE A 370 4.54 24.94 -19.00
CA ILE A 370 3.65 24.47 -17.94
C ILE A 370 4.47 24.23 -16.68
N ALA A 371 4.19 24.98 -15.61
CA ALA A 371 4.94 24.91 -14.36
C ALA A 371 3.98 24.64 -13.19
N PRO A 372 3.50 23.37 -13.07
CA PRO A 372 2.51 23.01 -12.06
C PRO A 372 3.04 23.32 -10.65
N GLY A 373 2.13 23.43 -9.69
CA GLY A 373 2.52 23.79 -8.33
C GLY A 373 3.00 22.57 -7.54
N THR A 374 2.55 22.48 -6.29
CA THR A 374 3.02 21.46 -5.34
C THR A 374 2.00 20.34 -5.10
N GLY A 375 0.82 20.45 -5.71
CA GLY A 375 -0.26 19.49 -5.58
C GLY A 375 -0.11 18.29 -6.52
N PHE A 376 -1.11 17.40 -6.49
CA PHE A 376 -1.24 16.35 -7.48
C PHE A 376 -1.84 16.93 -8.76
N ASP A 377 -1.06 16.95 -9.85
CA ASP A 377 -1.43 17.66 -11.06
C ASP A 377 -1.66 16.70 -12.24
N LEU A 378 -2.78 16.89 -12.93
CA LEU A 378 -3.12 16.23 -14.19
C LEU A 378 -2.91 17.24 -15.33
N ILE A 379 -1.93 17.01 -16.19
CA ILE A 379 -1.62 17.85 -17.34
C ILE A 379 -2.14 17.15 -18.59
N GLU A 380 -3.02 17.81 -19.32
CA GLU A 380 -3.60 17.32 -20.57
C GLU A 380 -3.09 18.19 -21.72
N LEU A 381 -2.13 17.65 -22.49
CA LEU A 381 -1.57 18.33 -23.66
C LEU A 381 -2.43 18.09 -24.91
N SER A 382 -2.61 19.14 -25.72
CA SER A 382 -3.38 19.14 -26.97
C SER A 382 -2.52 19.38 -28.21
N GLY A 383 -1.20 19.52 -28.04
CA GLY A 383 -0.16 19.53 -29.07
C GLY A 383 0.56 20.87 -29.15
N GLY A 384 1.75 20.87 -29.75
CA GLY A 384 2.67 21.99 -29.65
C GLY A 384 4.07 21.46 -29.39
N VAL A 385 5.01 22.35 -29.09
CA VAL A 385 6.31 21.99 -28.51
C VAL A 385 6.33 22.49 -27.06
N ASP A 386 6.01 21.60 -26.12
CA ASP A 386 5.72 21.99 -24.75
C ASP A 386 6.90 21.76 -23.79
N GLU A 387 7.06 22.63 -22.80
CA GLU A 387 8.01 22.47 -21.69
C GLU A 387 7.25 22.30 -20.38
N ILE A 388 7.28 21.09 -19.80
CA ILE A 388 6.72 20.80 -18.47
C ILE A 388 7.82 20.93 -17.42
N ARG A 389 7.62 21.80 -16.44
CA ARG A 389 8.58 22.11 -15.37
C ARG A 389 8.12 21.54 -14.04
N VAL A 390 8.44 20.27 -13.80
CA VAL A 390 8.08 19.59 -12.54
C VAL A 390 9.12 19.90 -11.47
N ARG A 391 8.64 20.30 -10.30
CA ARG A 391 9.48 20.50 -9.12
C ARG A 391 9.44 19.31 -8.20
N ARG A 392 10.57 19.06 -7.54
CA ARG A 392 10.65 18.09 -6.46
C ARG A 392 9.69 18.47 -5.32
N GLY A 393 8.78 17.57 -4.97
CA GLY A 393 7.75 17.79 -3.97
C GLY A 393 7.28 16.51 -3.28
N ARG A 394 6.05 16.55 -2.75
CA ARG A 394 5.39 15.41 -2.09
C ARG A 394 4.40 14.68 -3.00
N GLU A 395 3.84 15.40 -3.97
CA GLU A 395 2.79 14.90 -4.87
C GLU A 395 3.33 14.55 -6.27
N GLY A 396 2.63 13.65 -6.95
CA GLY A 396 2.94 13.22 -8.31
C GLY A 396 2.36 14.13 -9.40
N THR A 397 2.81 13.91 -10.63
CA THR A 397 2.26 14.57 -11.82
C THR A 397 1.91 13.51 -12.85
N VAL A 398 0.74 13.63 -13.47
CA VAL A 398 0.30 12.78 -14.58
C VAL A 398 0.21 13.64 -15.83
N VAL A 399 0.83 13.21 -16.91
CA VAL A 399 0.88 13.92 -18.19
C VAL A 399 0.24 13.04 -19.25
N SER A 400 -0.74 13.59 -19.96
CA SER A 400 -1.35 12.99 -21.15
C SER A 400 -0.99 13.83 -22.37
N GLY A 401 -0.80 13.18 -23.52
CA GLY A 401 -0.49 13.88 -24.78
C GLY A 401 0.99 14.17 -25.03
N PHE A 402 1.90 13.81 -24.11
CA PHE A 402 3.35 14.05 -24.24
C PHE A 402 3.92 13.44 -25.53
N GLY A 403 4.36 14.32 -26.42
CA GLY A 403 4.89 14.03 -27.75
C GLY A 403 6.42 13.96 -27.82
N PRO A 404 6.96 13.68 -29.01
CA PRO A 404 8.41 13.56 -29.24
C PRO A 404 9.15 14.89 -29.17
N ASP A 405 8.47 16.01 -29.38
CA ASP A 405 9.05 17.35 -29.37
C ASP A 405 8.93 18.04 -27.99
N ASP A 406 8.11 17.47 -27.09
CA ASP A 406 7.92 17.99 -25.74
C ASP A 406 9.11 17.68 -24.83
N SER A 407 9.26 18.50 -23.79
CA SER A 407 10.37 18.43 -22.85
C SER A 407 9.91 18.50 -21.39
N LEU A 408 10.71 17.87 -20.52
CA LEU A 408 10.53 17.81 -19.08
C LEU A 408 11.74 18.43 -18.38
N ASP A 409 11.53 19.52 -17.67
CA ASP A 409 12.49 20.17 -16.78
C ASP A 409 12.29 19.67 -15.33
N LEU A 410 13.23 18.85 -14.86
CA LEU A 410 13.21 18.17 -13.57
C LEU A 410 13.95 18.98 -12.50
N ARG A 411 13.23 19.86 -11.81
CA ARG A 411 13.85 20.81 -10.87
C ARG A 411 14.00 20.24 -9.48
N GLY A 412 15.24 20.21 -8.97
CA GLY A 412 15.55 19.69 -7.64
C GLY A 412 15.44 18.16 -7.52
N PHE A 413 15.31 17.45 -8.63
CA PHE A 413 15.39 15.99 -8.65
C PHE A 413 16.85 15.56 -8.48
N SER A 414 17.09 14.46 -7.76
CA SER A 414 18.42 13.85 -7.64
C SER A 414 18.72 12.97 -8.86
N ILE A 415 18.74 13.58 -10.03
CA ILE A 415 19.07 12.99 -11.34
C ILE A 415 20.16 13.87 -11.94
N ALA A 416 21.31 13.30 -12.29
CA ALA A 416 22.51 14.05 -12.66
C ALA A 416 22.62 14.32 -14.17
N THR A 417 22.06 13.45 -15.01
CA THR A 417 22.13 13.59 -16.47
C THR A 417 20.81 13.21 -17.17
N PRO A 418 20.54 13.74 -18.38
CA PRO A 418 19.40 13.30 -19.18
C PRO A 418 19.42 11.79 -19.48
N ALA A 419 20.61 11.22 -19.72
CA ALA A 419 20.80 9.77 -19.84
C ALA A 419 20.35 9.01 -18.59
N GLU A 420 20.59 9.56 -17.40
CA GLU A 420 20.10 8.98 -16.14
C GLU A 420 18.57 9.07 -16.04
N ALA A 421 17.96 10.20 -16.42
CA ALA A 421 16.50 10.32 -16.47
C ALA A 421 15.88 9.24 -17.38
N LEU A 422 16.43 9.08 -18.58
CA LEU A 422 16.01 8.05 -19.53
C LEU A 422 16.19 6.64 -18.97
N ALA A 423 17.32 6.35 -18.31
CA ALA A 423 17.59 5.05 -17.71
C ALA A 423 16.66 4.70 -16.54
N ARG A 424 16.06 5.70 -15.88
CA ARG A 424 15.08 5.53 -14.79
C ARG A 424 13.65 5.29 -15.28
N LEU A 425 13.36 5.52 -16.56
CA LEU A 425 12.03 5.27 -17.11
C LEU A 425 11.64 3.80 -16.93
N THR A 426 10.41 3.61 -16.49
CA THR A 426 9.84 2.31 -16.14
C THR A 426 8.52 2.15 -16.86
N GLN A 427 8.37 1.09 -17.66
CA GLN A 427 7.07 0.73 -18.21
C GLN A 427 6.20 0.15 -17.08
N VAL A 428 4.99 0.69 -16.88
CA VAL A 428 3.99 0.20 -15.92
C VAL A 428 2.66 0.13 -16.65
N GLY A 429 2.30 -1.08 -17.11
CA GLY A 429 1.15 -1.26 -17.98
C GLY A 429 1.26 -0.38 -19.24
N PRO A 430 0.22 0.40 -19.60
CA PRO A 430 0.24 1.28 -20.77
C PRO A 430 1.07 2.56 -20.58
N ASP A 431 1.54 2.84 -19.36
CA ASP A 431 2.13 4.13 -18.99
C ASP A 431 3.63 4.03 -18.74
N VAL A 432 4.33 5.17 -18.86
CA VAL A 432 5.74 5.30 -18.51
C VAL A 432 5.89 6.13 -17.25
N TRP A 433 6.66 5.60 -16.31
CA TRP A 433 6.92 6.22 -15.01
C TRP A 433 8.36 6.68 -14.92
N LEU A 434 8.56 7.93 -14.53
CA LEU A 434 9.83 8.46 -14.09
C LEU A 434 9.81 8.67 -12.58
N SER A 435 10.52 7.79 -11.85
CA SER A 435 10.61 7.84 -10.39
C SER A 435 11.82 8.66 -9.91
N ALA A 436 11.59 9.54 -8.94
CA ALA A 436 12.64 10.37 -8.33
C ALA A 436 13.51 9.65 -7.28
N THR A 437 13.13 8.41 -6.91
CA THR A 437 13.55 7.67 -5.72
C THR A 437 13.35 8.40 -4.36
N ALA A 438 13.01 7.64 -3.32
CA ALA A 438 12.59 8.16 -2.01
C ALA A 438 13.71 8.32 -0.95
N THR A 439 14.97 8.51 -1.32
CA THR A 439 16.06 8.74 -0.35
C THR A 439 17.02 9.79 -0.88
N PRO A 440 17.30 10.88 -0.14
CA PRO A 440 16.81 11.21 1.22
C PRO A 440 15.39 11.80 1.29
N PHE A 441 14.67 11.87 0.17
CA PHE A 441 13.42 12.60 0.02
C PHE A 441 12.16 11.69 0.04
N TRP A 442 10.99 12.23 -0.34
CA TRP A 442 9.72 11.47 -0.43
C TRP A 442 9.65 10.59 -1.69
N PRO A 443 8.84 9.55 -1.82
CA PRO A 443 8.55 8.98 -3.13
C PRO A 443 7.82 10.02 -4.00
N GLN A 444 8.21 10.20 -5.26
CA GLN A 444 7.52 11.07 -6.23
C GLN A 444 7.75 10.49 -7.63
N SER A 445 6.71 10.48 -8.44
CA SER A 445 6.76 10.02 -9.83
C SER A 445 6.09 11.02 -10.77
N VAL A 446 6.63 11.11 -11.98
CA VAL A 446 5.95 11.68 -13.16
C VAL A 446 5.46 10.51 -14.01
N ILE A 447 4.18 10.50 -14.34
CA ILE A 447 3.52 9.42 -15.10
C ILE A 447 3.12 9.97 -16.46
N PHE A 448 3.60 9.36 -17.53
CA PHE A 448 3.23 9.67 -18.91
C PHE A 448 2.23 8.64 -19.41
N ARG A 449 1.02 9.11 -19.76
CA ARG A 449 -0.08 8.24 -20.18
C ARG A 449 0.09 7.73 -21.59
N ASP A 450 -0.23 6.44 -21.77
CA ASP A 450 -0.27 5.78 -23.08
C ASP A 450 1.02 6.00 -23.88
N ARG A 451 2.17 5.75 -23.22
CA ARG A 451 3.51 5.88 -23.79
C ARG A 451 4.30 4.59 -23.62
N GLN A 452 5.31 4.43 -24.46
CA GLN A 452 6.33 3.40 -24.34
C GLN A 452 7.66 4.03 -23.95
N VAL A 453 8.49 3.31 -23.18
CA VAL A 453 9.85 3.80 -22.81
C VAL A 453 10.67 4.17 -24.07
N THR A 454 10.44 3.48 -25.19
CA THR A 454 11.10 3.75 -26.48
C THR A 454 10.68 5.06 -27.15
N ASP A 455 9.61 5.70 -26.68
CA ASP A 455 9.14 6.98 -27.21
C ASP A 455 9.97 8.17 -26.70
N PHE A 456 10.83 7.94 -25.71
CA PHE A 456 11.61 8.98 -25.05
C PHE A 456 13.06 9.02 -25.54
N SER A 457 13.63 10.22 -25.54
CA SER A 457 15.05 10.46 -25.80
C SER A 457 15.68 11.36 -24.74
N GLU A 458 17.01 11.34 -24.65
CA GLU A 458 17.76 12.21 -23.72
C GLU A 458 17.48 13.71 -23.97
N ALA A 459 17.20 14.11 -25.22
CA ALA A 459 16.99 15.52 -25.57
C ALA A 459 15.74 16.12 -24.90
N GLN A 460 14.82 15.29 -24.46
CA GLN A 460 13.57 15.72 -23.82
C GLN A 460 13.74 16.00 -22.32
N PHE A 461 14.88 15.68 -21.70
CA PHE A 461 15.10 15.90 -20.28
C PHE A 461 16.07 17.05 -20.03
N THR A 462 15.60 18.06 -19.32
CA THR A 462 16.44 19.14 -18.80
C THR A 462 16.52 19.02 -17.27
N LEU A 463 17.70 19.26 -16.72
CA LEU A 463 17.97 19.19 -15.28
C LEU A 463 18.39 20.59 -14.81
N ARG A 464 17.59 21.22 -13.94
CA ARG A 464 17.86 22.57 -13.43
C ARG A 464 17.77 22.68 -11.90
#